data_AF-A0A7Y4YIF6-F1
#
_entry.id   AF-A0A7Y4YIF6-F1
#
_cell.length_a   1.000
_cell.length_b   1.000
_cell.length_c   1.000
_cell.angle_alpha   90.00
_cell.angle_beta   90.00
_cell.angle_gamma   90.00
#
_symmetry.space_group_name_H-M   'P 1'
#
loop_
_entity.id
_entity.type
_entity.pdbx_description
1 polymer ?
#
loop_
_entity_poly.entity_id
_entity_poly.type
_entity_poly.pdbx_seq_one_letter_code
_entity_poly.pdbx_strand_id
1 'polypeptide(L)'
;TFSRLKPYDKWTTLRDEAQELWQHYVRIASPQTVTRVALRYINRIEIPLPMRDFKDYILTTPETAPDLPQGLDNFFMRLVIPDPKGQAVAIVTETVEPIDELSNRLPLIFDIDVFRAGAFNVQDNSMWETFESLHDLKNDIFFKSLTPKAKELFR
;
A
#
# COMPACT_ATOMS: atom_id res chain seq x y z
N THR A 1 -10.70 13.02 -1.33
CA THR A 1 -10.07 11.79 -0.79
C THR A 1 -10.70 11.46 0.54
N PHE A 2 -10.86 10.18 0.84
CA PHE A 2 -11.29 9.68 2.14
C PHE A 2 -10.14 8.87 2.75
N SER A 3 -9.91 8.98 4.05
CA SER A 3 -8.76 8.35 4.71
C SER A 3 -9.15 7.94 6.12
N ARG A 4 -8.64 6.78 6.56
CA ARG A 4 -8.83 6.27 7.92
C ARG A 4 -7.47 6.08 8.58
N LEU A 5 -7.33 6.60 9.80
CA LEU A 5 -6.20 6.32 10.70
C LEU A 5 -6.57 5.17 11.64
N LYS A 6 -5.61 4.67 12.40
CA LYS A 6 -5.86 3.65 13.43
C LYS A 6 -7.00 4.12 14.37
N PRO A 7 -7.91 3.21 14.81
CA PRO A 7 -7.93 1.78 14.51
C PRO A 7 -8.47 1.44 13.11
N TYR A 8 -7.81 0.48 12.45
CA TYR A 8 -8.28 -0.04 11.16
C TYR A 8 -9.37 -1.10 11.37
N ASP A 9 -10.34 -1.14 10.47
CA ASP A 9 -11.39 -2.15 10.41
C ASP A 9 -11.31 -2.88 9.05
N LYS A 10 -12.37 -3.58 8.65
CA LYS A 10 -12.47 -4.26 7.37
C LYS A 10 -12.52 -3.28 6.19
N TRP A 11 -12.07 -3.78 5.04
CA TRP A 11 -12.17 -3.08 3.76
C TRP A 11 -13.60 -2.63 3.45
N THR A 12 -14.58 -3.48 3.68
CA THR A 12 -16.01 -3.19 3.44
C THR A 12 -16.46 -1.95 4.21
N THR A 13 -16.06 -1.79 5.48
CA THR A 13 -16.42 -0.62 6.27
C THR A 13 -15.89 0.67 5.66
N LEU A 14 -14.61 0.68 5.22
CA LEU A 14 -14.00 1.85 4.58
C LEU A 14 -14.66 2.16 3.22
N ARG A 15 -14.90 1.13 2.41
CA ARG A 15 -15.52 1.25 1.10
C ARG A 15 -16.94 1.80 1.20
N ASP A 16 -17.76 1.25 2.08
CA ASP A 16 -19.17 1.62 2.20
C ASP A 16 -19.30 3.07 2.69
N GLU A 17 -18.48 3.46 3.69
CA GLU A 17 -18.42 4.85 4.16
C GLU A 17 -17.94 5.81 3.05
N ALA A 18 -16.91 5.42 2.29
CA ALA A 18 -16.45 6.21 1.15
C ALA A 18 -17.54 6.34 0.06
N GLN A 19 -18.34 5.30 -0.16
CA GLN A 19 -19.43 5.30 -1.13
C GLN A 19 -20.57 6.21 -0.73
N GLU A 20 -20.96 6.21 0.55
CA GLU A 20 -21.94 7.16 1.08
C GLU A 20 -21.45 8.61 0.91
N LEU A 21 -20.22 8.91 1.35
CA LEU A 21 -19.62 10.24 1.22
C LEU A 21 -19.49 10.68 -0.25
N TRP A 22 -19.17 9.74 -1.15
CA TRP A 22 -19.14 10.00 -2.59
C TRP A 22 -20.51 10.44 -3.11
N GLN A 23 -21.60 9.79 -2.70
CA GLN A 23 -22.95 10.19 -3.10
C GLN A 23 -23.30 11.61 -2.63
N HIS A 24 -22.89 11.99 -1.42
CA HIS A 24 -23.02 13.37 -0.94
C HIS A 24 -22.26 14.35 -1.82
N TYR A 25 -21.01 14.04 -2.15
CA TYR A 25 -20.19 14.85 -3.04
C TYR A 25 -20.83 14.99 -4.43
N VAL A 26 -21.32 13.90 -5.02
CA VAL A 26 -21.97 13.92 -6.34
C VAL A 26 -23.18 14.84 -6.35
N ARG A 27 -24.04 14.78 -5.33
CA ARG A 27 -25.24 15.65 -5.23
C ARG A 27 -24.90 17.13 -5.16
N ILE A 28 -23.78 17.50 -4.52
CA ILE A 28 -23.42 18.90 -4.28
C ILE A 28 -22.56 19.44 -5.43
N ALA A 29 -21.53 18.70 -5.81
CA ALA A 29 -20.52 19.15 -6.77
C ALA A 29 -20.88 18.83 -8.22
N SER A 30 -21.83 17.92 -8.46
CA SER A 30 -22.25 17.47 -9.79
C SER A 30 -21.07 17.18 -10.74
N PRO A 31 -20.09 16.34 -10.33
CA PRO A 31 -18.94 16.06 -11.17
C PRO A 31 -19.39 15.39 -12.48
N GLN A 32 -18.72 15.70 -13.58
CA GLN A 32 -19.07 15.15 -14.90
C GLN A 32 -18.40 13.79 -15.15
N THR A 33 -17.19 13.59 -14.63
CA THR A 33 -16.41 12.37 -14.83
C THR A 33 -15.43 12.18 -13.68
N VAL A 34 -15.08 10.94 -13.39
CA VAL A 34 -13.93 10.59 -12.55
C VAL A 34 -12.80 10.17 -13.48
N THR A 35 -11.60 10.72 -13.28
CA THR A 35 -10.44 10.51 -14.18
C THR A 35 -9.40 9.54 -13.61
N ARG A 36 -9.48 9.25 -12.30
CA ARG A 36 -8.58 8.33 -11.60
C ARG A 36 -9.25 7.81 -10.34
N VAL A 37 -9.07 6.52 -10.09
CA VAL A 37 -9.47 5.84 -8.85
C VAL A 37 -8.25 5.17 -8.24
N ALA A 38 -8.07 5.28 -6.93
CA ALA A 38 -6.85 4.85 -6.26
C ALA A 38 -7.09 4.40 -4.82
N LEU A 39 -6.33 3.39 -4.38
CA LEU A 39 -6.23 2.98 -2.98
C LEU A 39 -4.78 3.04 -2.54
N ARG A 40 -4.56 3.56 -1.34
CA ARG A 40 -3.22 3.63 -0.74
C ARG A 40 -3.21 3.05 0.66
N TYR A 41 -2.24 2.18 0.91
CA TYR A 41 -2.02 1.55 2.20
C TYR A 41 -0.58 1.79 2.63
N ILE A 42 -0.43 2.59 3.68
CA ILE A 42 0.86 2.88 4.29
C ILE A 42 1.03 1.92 5.46
N ASN A 43 1.80 0.85 5.26
CA ASN A 43 2.01 -0.16 6.29
C ASN A 43 3.30 0.15 7.05
N ARG A 44 3.20 0.40 8.36
CA ARG A 44 4.36 0.46 9.25
C ARG A 44 4.57 -0.93 9.86
N ILE A 45 5.67 -1.58 9.49
CA ILE A 45 6.02 -2.94 9.90
C ILE A 45 7.13 -2.85 10.95
N GLU A 46 6.84 -3.30 12.17
CA GLU A 46 7.79 -3.28 13.28
C GLU A 46 8.70 -4.52 13.26
N ILE A 47 9.84 -4.45 12.58
CA ILE A 47 10.77 -5.57 12.47
C ILE A 47 11.58 -5.71 13.78
N PRO A 48 11.54 -6.85 14.48
CA PRO A 48 12.33 -7.06 15.70
C PRO A 48 13.84 -7.04 15.45
N LEU A 49 14.61 -6.41 16.35
CA LEU A 49 16.08 -6.41 16.34
C LEU A 49 16.65 -7.38 17.41
N PRO A 50 17.86 -7.94 17.21
CA PRO A 50 18.67 -7.83 16.01
C PRO A 50 18.06 -8.65 14.85
N MET A 51 18.13 -8.09 13.65
CA MET A 51 17.80 -8.80 12.41
C MET A 51 19.08 -9.12 11.65
N ARG A 52 19.07 -10.22 10.90
CA ARG A 52 20.22 -10.60 10.07
C ARG A 52 20.20 -9.88 8.72
N ASP A 53 19.05 -9.84 8.08
CA ASP A 53 18.86 -9.29 6.73
C ASP A 53 17.39 -8.84 6.57
N PHE A 54 17.16 -7.76 5.80
CA PHE A 54 15.82 -7.33 5.39
C PHE A 54 15.07 -8.42 4.63
N LYS A 55 15.81 -9.25 3.89
CA LYS A 55 15.28 -10.40 3.14
C LYS A 55 14.64 -11.47 4.01
N ASP A 56 14.91 -11.47 5.32
CA ASP A 56 14.19 -12.34 6.24
C ASP A 56 12.70 -11.92 6.38
N TYR A 57 12.33 -10.69 6.01
CA TYR A 57 10.99 -10.12 6.19
C TYR A 57 10.33 -9.69 4.86
N ILE A 58 11.07 -9.01 3.98
CA ILE A 58 10.56 -8.51 2.69
C ILE A 58 11.34 -9.16 1.55
N LEU A 59 10.66 -9.61 0.51
CA LEU A 59 11.25 -10.31 -0.63
C LEU A 59 11.84 -9.38 -1.69
N THR A 60 11.42 -8.11 -1.69
CA THR A 60 11.93 -7.08 -2.59
C THR A 60 12.68 -6.07 -1.73
N THR A 61 14.00 -5.99 -1.85
CA THR A 61 14.83 -5.06 -1.06
C THR A 61 15.95 -4.53 -1.96
N PRO A 62 16.50 -3.33 -1.70
CA PRO A 62 17.72 -2.91 -2.39
C PRO A 62 18.89 -3.85 -2.04
N GLU A 63 19.81 -4.03 -2.99
CA GLU A 63 21.05 -4.76 -2.80
C GLU A 63 22.25 -3.81 -2.94
N THR A 64 23.23 -3.97 -2.06
CA THR A 64 24.54 -3.32 -2.18
C THR A 64 25.49 -4.20 -2.97
N ALA A 65 26.44 -3.60 -3.70
CA ALA A 65 27.45 -4.37 -4.42
C ALA A 65 28.23 -5.30 -3.45
N PRO A 66 28.64 -6.52 -3.88
CA PRO A 66 29.18 -7.53 -2.97
C PRO A 66 30.37 -7.11 -2.10
N ASP A 67 31.22 -6.20 -2.61
CA ASP A 67 32.44 -5.76 -1.92
C ASP A 67 32.23 -4.54 -1.00
N LEU A 68 31.00 -4.04 -0.87
CA LEU A 68 30.64 -2.96 0.04
C LEU A 68 30.14 -3.49 1.39
N PRO A 69 30.10 -2.65 2.44
CA PRO A 69 29.34 -2.97 3.64
C PRO A 69 27.88 -3.28 3.28
N GLN A 70 27.38 -4.44 3.71
CA GLN A 70 26.05 -4.94 3.34
C GLN A 70 24.93 -4.44 4.27
N GLY A 71 25.28 -3.76 5.36
CA GLY A 71 24.32 -3.16 6.27
C GLY A 71 23.70 -1.89 5.68
N LEU A 72 22.37 -1.82 5.64
CA LEU A 72 21.64 -0.62 5.27
C LEU A 72 21.07 0.03 6.54
N ASP A 73 21.60 1.21 6.88
CA ASP A 73 21.06 2.04 7.95
C ASP A 73 19.79 2.78 7.52
N ASN A 74 19.78 3.27 6.28
CA ASN A 74 18.62 3.88 5.65
C ASN A 74 18.59 3.63 4.14
N PHE A 75 17.40 3.58 3.55
CA PHE A 75 17.20 3.51 2.10
C PHE A 75 15.84 4.07 1.68
N PHE A 76 15.72 4.39 0.40
CA PHE A 76 14.46 4.70 -0.24
C PHE A 76 14.39 3.95 -1.58
N MET A 77 13.41 3.07 -1.72
CA MET A 77 13.16 2.32 -2.94
C MET A 77 11.73 2.60 -3.41
N ARG A 78 11.58 2.91 -4.70
CA ARG A 78 10.26 3.13 -5.33
C ARG A 78 10.15 2.32 -6.61
N LEU A 79 9.16 1.45 -6.67
CA LEU A 79 8.88 0.57 -7.79
C LEU A 79 7.55 0.97 -8.42
N VAL A 80 7.53 1.10 -9.75
CA VAL A 80 6.30 1.30 -10.52
C VAL A 80 6.01 0.01 -11.26
N ILE A 81 4.96 -0.69 -10.83
CA ILE A 81 4.59 -2.03 -11.28
C ILE A 81 3.31 -1.91 -12.12
N PRO A 82 3.37 -2.05 -13.45
CA PRO A 82 2.17 -2.09 -14.26
C PRO A 82 1.40 -3.40 -14.06
N ASP A 83 0.08 -3.32 -13.98
CA ASP A 83 -0.83 -4.47 -14.07
C ASP A 83 -1.69 -4.34 -15.35
N PRO A 84 -1.23 -4.90 -16.49
CA PRO A 84 -1.97 -4.83 -17.74
C PRO A 84 -3.34 -5.51 -17.69
N LYS A 85 -3.52 -6.52 -16.82
CA LYS A 85 -4.78 -7.27 -16.73
C LYS A 85 -5.87 -6.43 -16.07
N GLY A 86 -5.55 -5.79 -14.94
CA GLY A 86 -6.44 -4.87 -14.25
C GLY A 86 -6.49 -3.45 -14.85
N GLN A 87 -5.69 -3.18 -15.89
CA GLN A 87 -5.45 -1.84 -16.44
C GLN A 87 -5.04 -0.84 -15.34
N ALA A 88 -4.26 -1.31 -14.37
CA ALA A 88 -3.88 -0.57 -13.19
C ALA A 88 -2.36 -0.39 -13.12
N VAL A 89 -1.93 0.48 -12.22
CA VAL A 89 -0.52 0.68 -11.87
C VAL A 89 -0.42 0.65 -10.35
N ALA A 90 0.57 -0.09 -9.85
CA ALA A 90 0.97 -0.04 -8.46
C ALA A 90 2.27 0.74 -8.32
N ILE A 91 2.36 1.56 -7.28
CA ILE A 91 3.57 2.22 -6.83
C ILE A 91 3.85 1.67 -5.44
N VAL A 92 4.96 0.96 -5.31
CA VAL A 92 5.44 0.41 -4.05
C VAL A 92 6.62 1.26 -3.59
N THR A 93 6.53 1.81 -2.38
CA THR A 93 7.60 2.58 -1.76
C THR A 93 8.02 1.90 -0.46
N GLU A 94 9.32 1.70 -0.32
CA GLU A 94 9.97 1.09 0.85
C GLU A 94 11.03 2.03 1.41
N THR A 95 10.98 2.24 2.72
CA THR A 95 11.98 3.03 3.46
C THR A 95 11.94 2.67 4.94
N VAL A 96 12.94 3.08 5.72
CA VAL A 96 12.98 2.88 7.17
C VAL A 96 12.88 4.22 7.88
N GLU A 97 12.15 4.26 8.99
CA GLU A 97 12.16 5.40 9.90
C GLU A 97 13.30 5.25 10.93
N PRO A 98 13.72 6.36 11.58
CA PRO A 98 14.67 6.28 12.68
C PRO A 98 14.24 5.29 13.75
N ILE A 99 15.18 4.47 14.21
CA ILE A 99 14.95 3.50 15.28
C ILE A 99 14.73 4.26 16.59
N ASP A 100 13.65 3.95 17.29
CA ASP A 100 13.52 4.29 18.70
C ASP A 100 14.33 3.27 19.51
N GLU A 101 15.43 3.72 20.14
CA GLU A 101 16.36 2.88 20.90
C GLU A 101 15.65 2.06 22.00
N LEU A 102 14.52 2.56 22.52
CA LEU A 102 13.74 1.86 23.56
C LEU A 102 12.89 0.71 23.00
N SER A 103 12.58 0.75 21.69
CA SER A 103 11.64 -0.19 21.06
C SER A 103 12.28 -1.51 20.62
N ASN A 104 13.61 -1.53 20.45
CA ASN A 104 14.36 -2.63 19.85
C ASN A 104 13.71 -3.17 18.55
N ARG A 105 13.12 -2.26 17.77
CA ARG A 105 12.39 -2.54 16.53
C ARG A 105 12.80 -1.54 15.46
N LEU A 106 12.96 -2.05 14.24
CA LEU A 106 13.17 -1.25 13.04
C LEU A 106 11.80 -0.99 12.39
N PRO A 107 11.35 0.28 12.32
CA PRO A 107 10.13 0.64 11.63
C PRO A 107 10.34 0.70 10.12
N LEU A 108 9.92 -0.35 9.42
CA LEU A 108 9.90 -0.38 7.96
C LEU A 108 8.56 0.19 7.46
N ILE A 109 8.63 1.20 6.60
CA ILE A 109 7.48 1.72 5.86
C ILE A 109 7.36 0.97 4.54
N PHE A 110 6.23 0.30 4.37
CA PHE A 110 5.84 -0.40 3.15
C PHE A 110 4.54 0.19 2.61
N ASP A 111 4.68 1.18 1.73
CA ASP A 111 3.59 1.97 1.16
C ASP A 111 3.21 1.45 -0.23
N ILE A 112 1.95 1.09 -0.39
CA ILE A 112 1.38 0.55 -1.63
C ILE A 112 0.28 1.50 -2.10
N ASP A 113 0.51 2.20 -3.20
CA ASP A 113 -0.48 3.01 -3.93
C ASP A 113 -0.86 2.29 -5.23
N VAL A 114 -2.09 1.80 -5.33
CA VAL A 114 -2.63 1.17 -6.54
C VAL A 114 -3.68 2.07 -7.15
N PHE A 115 -3.62 2.28 -8.46
CA PHE A 115 -4.58 3.14 -9.13
C PHE A 115 -4.84 2.73 -10.57
N ARG A 116 -6.00 3.17 -11.07
CA ARG A 116 -6.37 3.12 -12.48
C ARG A 116 -6.75 4.52 -12.93
N ALA A 117 -6.08 4.98 -13.98
CA ALA A 117 -6.46 6.20 -14.68
C ALA A 117 -7.43 5.84 -15.82
N GLY A 118 -8.43 6.68 -16.04
CA GLY A 118 -9.47 6.43 -17.04
C GLY A 118 -10.71 7.26 -16.75
N ALA A 119 -11.60 7.37 -17.73
CA ALA A 119 -12.89 8.02 -17.55
C ALA A 119 -13.89 7.04 -16.97
N PHE A 120 -14.41 7.33 -15.79
CA PHE A 120 -15.51 6.61 -15.16
C PHE A 120 -16.75 7.50 -15.15
N ASN A 121 -17.91 6.90 -15.42
CA ASN A 121 -19.18 7.60 -15.31
C ASN A 121 -19.56 7.69 -13.83
N VAL A 122 -19.89 8.89 -13.38
CA VAL A 122 -20.24 9.18 -11.99
C VAL A 122 -21.49 8.42 -11.52
N GLN A 123 -22.37 8.04 -12.45
CA GLN A 123 -23.63 7.35 -12.18
C GLN A 123 -23.52 5.82 -12.24
N ASP A 124 -22.42 5.28 -12.76
CA ASP A 124 -22.25 3.83 -12.87
C ASP A 124 -21.47 3.24 -11.69
N ASN A 125 -21.49 1.91 -11.60
CA ASN A 125 -20.80 1.19 -10.54
C ASN A 125 -19.34 0.82 -10.90
N SER A 126 -18.85 1.19 -12.09
CA SER A 126 -17.56 0.74 -12.63
C SER A 126 -16.38 1.21 -11.79
N MET A 127 -16.49 2.40 -11.18
CA MET A 127 -15.53 2.91 -10.22
C MET A 127 -15.42 1.99 -8.99
N TRP A 128 -16.55 1.53 -8.45
CA TRP A 128 -16.58 0.69 -7.25
C TRP A 128 -16.07 -0.73 -7.53
N GLU A 129 -16.42 -1.30 -8.68
CA GLU A 129 -15.82 -2.55 -9.16
C GLU A 129 -14.30 -2.43 -9.36
N THR A 130 -13.84 -1.26 -9.81
CA THR A 130 -12.41 -0.99 -9.89
C THR A 130 -11.76 -0.90 -8.52
N PHE A 131 -12.43 -0.31 -7.51
CA PHE A 131 -11.92 -0.32 -6.14
C PHE A 131 -11.74 -1.74 -5.58
N GLU A 132 -12.66 -2.67 -5.86
CA GLU A 132 -12.48 -4.08 -5.46
C GLU A 132 -11.26 -4.70 -6.13
N SER A 133 -11.11 -4.51 -7.44
CA SER A 133 -9.97 -5.03 -8.20
C SER A 133 -8.63 -4.46 -7.70
N LEU A 134 -8.60 -3.16 -7.37
CA LEU A 134 -7.44 -2.52 -6.78
C LEU A 134 -7.16 -3.04 -5.36
N HIS A 135 -8.20 -3.33 -4.57
CA HIS A 135 -8.04 -3.91 -3.24
C HIS A 135 -7.36 -5.29 -3.32
N ASP A 136 -7.79 -6.12 -4.26
CA ASP A 136 -7.17 -7.43 -4.52
C ASP A 136 -5.72 -7.28 -4.99
N LEU A 137 -5.44 -6.40 -5.97
CA LEU A 137 -4.08 -6.14 -6.45
C LEU A 137 -3.14 -5.70 -5.32
N LYS A 138 -3.59 -4.76 -4.48
CA LYS A 138 -2.82 -4.33 -3.32
C LYS A 138 -2.55 -5.49 -2.39
N ASN A 139 -3.56 -6.32 -2.06
CA ASN A 139 -3.38 -7.44 -1.15
C ASN A 139 -2.39 -8.46 -1.72
N ASP A 140 -2.47 -8.72 -3.01
CA ASP A 140 -1.51 -9.56 -3.72
C ASP A 140 -0.08 -9.03 -3.58
N ILE A 141 0.14 -7.73 -3.84
CA ILE A 141 1.44 -7.09 -3.64
C ILE A 141 1.89 -7.24 -2.20
N PHE A 142 1.02 -6.92 -1.23
CA PHE A 142 1.37 -7.01 0.18
C PHE A 142 1.79 -8.43 0.57
N PHE A 143 0.94 -9.42 0.34
CA PHE A 143 1.19 -10.79 0.80
C PHE A 143 2.27 -11.51 -0.02
N LYS A 144 2.49 -11.14 -1.29
CA LYS A 144 3.55 -11.73 -2.13
C LYS A 144 4.90 -11.04 -1.93
N SER A 145 4.93 -9.83 -1.36
CA SER A 145 6.19 -9.18 -0.96
C SER A 145 6.68 -9.61 0.41
N LEU A 146 5.82 -10.12 1.30
CA LEU A 146 6.20 -10.56 2.65
C LEU A 146 6.64 -12.04 2.71
N THR A 147 7.69 -12.32 3.48
CA THR A 147 8.06 -13.68 3.85
C THR A 147 7.04 -14.30 4.83
N PRO A 148 7.02 -15.64 5.01
CA PRO A 148 6.25 -16.27 6.08
C PRO A 148 6.58 -15.69 7.46
N LYS A 149 7.86 -15.41 7.75
CA LYS A 149 8.31 -14.81 9.01
C LYS A 149 7.71 -13.42 9.24
N ALA A 150 7.64 -12.57 8.21
CA ALA A 150 7.02 -11.26 8.35
C ALA A 150 5.51 -11.32 8.58
N LYS A 151 4.82 -12.31 7.99
CA LYS A 151 3.36 -12.47 8.17
C LYS A 151 2.97 -12.79 9.62
N GLU A 152 3.85 -13.43 10.38
CA GLU A 152 3.65 -13.68 11.82
C GLU A 152 3.57 -12.40 12.65
N LEU A 153 4.07 -11.25 12.15
CA LEU A 153 4.01 -9.97 12.86
C LEU A 153 2.60 -9.35 12.92
N PHE A 154 1.66 -9.89 12.14
CA PHE A 154 0.29 -9.38 12.01
C PHE A 154 -0.77 -10.32 12.60
N ARG A 155 -0.35 -11.37 13.32
CA ARG A 155 -1.24 -12.33 13.99
C ARG A 155 -1.68 -11.85 15.37
#